data_AF-A0A432RGR9-F1
#
_entry.id   AF-A0A432RGR9-F1
#
_cell.length_a   1.000
_cell.length_b   1.000
_cell.length_c   1.000
_cell.angle_alpha   90.00
_cell.angle_beta   90.00
_cell.angle_gamma   90.00
#
_symmetry.space_group_name_H-M   'P 1'
#
loop_
_entity.id
_entity.type
_entity.pdbx_description
1 polymer ?
#
loop_
_entity_poly.entity_id
_entity_poly.type
_entity_poly.pdbx_seq_one_letter_code
_entity_poly.pdbx_strand_id
1 'polypeptide(L)'
;MRISADFKVFHLLEEYPESEELIKSYFEFFYKERIEDIALKRLSIQGAFNVLGLSEEKQKQFFKDLHDKLGLEISKPLLEE
;
A
#
# COMPACT_ATOMS: atom_id res chain seq x y z
N MET A 1 4.79 14.48 -4.07
CA MET A 1 4.96 13.29 -4.94
C MET A 1 3.63 12.54 -4.96
N ARG A 2 3.21 12.00 -6.11
CA ARG A 2 1.86 11.45 -6.28
C ARG A 2 1.90 9.93 -6.22
N ILE A 3 1.27 9.34 -5.19
CA ILE A 3 1.16 7.87 -5.06
C ILE A 3 -0.09 7.38 -5.80
N SER A 4 0.01 6.22 -6.45
CA SER A 4 -1.09 5.53 -7.13
C SER A 4 -1.08 4.03 -6.83
N ALA A 5 -2.13 3.34 -7.27
CA ALA A 5 -2.29 1.88 -7.22
C ALA A 5 -1.09 1.10 -7.81
N ASP A 6 -0.49 1.63 -8.86
CA ASP A 6 0.64 1.01 -9.57
C ASP A 6 1.99 1.21 -8.87
N PHE A 7 2.04 2.06 -7.85
CA PHE A 7 3.26 2.35 -7.11
C PHE A 7 3.77 1.10 -6.40
N LYS A 8 5.10 0.89 -6.44
CA LYS A 8 5.74 -0.28 -5.82
C LYS A 8 5.80 -0.11 -4.30
N VAL A 9 5.47 -1.18 -3.57
CA VAL A 9 5.53 -1.16 -2.09
C VAL A 9 6.96 -0.94 -1.60
N PHE A 10 7.96 -1.46 -2.31
CA PHE A 10 9.37 -1.20 -1.99
C PHE A 10 9.72 0.29 -2.02
N HIS A 11 9.37 1.01 -3.09
CA HIS A 11 9.64 2.45 -3.17
C HIS A 11 8.92 3.22 -2.06
N LEU A 12 7.72 2.79 -1.67
CA LEU A 12 6.99 3.42 -0.57
C LEU A 12 7.72 3.28 0.76
N LEU A 13 8.27 2.10 1.03
CA LEU A 13 9.05 1.84 2.25
C LEU A 13 10.41 2.54 2.24
N GLU A 14 11.06 2.71 1.07
CA GLU A 14 12.32 3.44 0.97
C GLU A 14 12.13 4.95 1.14
N GLU A 15 11.11 5.52 0.49
CA GLU A 15 10.85 6.96 0.53
C GLU A 15 10.18 7.39 1.83
N TYR A 16 9.34 6.53 2.43
CA TYR A 16 8.57 6.82 3.64
C TYR A 16 8.66 5.64 4.63
N PRO A 17 9.82 5.42 5.29
CA PRO A 17 9.99 4.32 6.25
C PRO A 17 8.94 4.33 7.38
N GLU A 18 8.48 5.50 7.79
CA GLU A 18 7.42 5.67 8.80
C GLU A 18 6.07 5.06 8.39
N SER A 19 5.86 4.81 7.09
CA SER A 19 4.68 4.12 6.55
C SER A 19 4.65 2.62 6.82
N GLU A 20 5.77 2.03 7.27
CA GLU A 20 5.91 0.58 7.43
C GLU A 20 4.85 -0.03 8.34
N GLU A 21 4.51 0.63 9.46
CA GLU A 21 3.47 0.15 10.37
C GLU A 21 2.09 0.08 9.69
N LEU A 22 1.78 1.05 8.83
CA LEU A 22 0.53 1.08 8.07
C LEU A 22 0.54 -0.01 6.99
N ILE A 23 1.66 -0.19 6.28
CA ILE A 23 1.80 -1.25 5.29
C ILE A 23 1.64 -2.62 5.95
N LYS A 24 2.24 -2.82 7.14
CA LYS A 24 2.09 -4.04 7.95
C LYS A 24 0.65 -4.30 8.35
N SER A 25 -0.14 -3.29 8.70
CA SER A 25 -1.54 -3.51 9.09
C SER A 25 -2.42 -3.99 7.93
N TYR A 26 -2.15 -3.54 6.71
CA TYR A 26 -2.92 -3.95 5.52
C TYR A 26 -2.39 -5.23 4.86
N PHE A 27 -1.08 -5.47 4.94
CA PHE A 27 -0.39 -6.57 4.27
C PHE A 27 0.24 -7.56 5.26
N GLU A 28 -0.37 -7.71 6.44
CA GLU A 28 0.15 -8.50 7.57
C GLU A 28 0.54 -9.93 7.17
N PHE A 29 -0.23 -10.55 6.28
CA PHE A 29 0.03 -11.88 5.74
C PHE A 29 1.47 -12.03 5.22
N PHE A 30 1.97 -11.07 4.45
CA PHE A 30 3.31 -11.17 3.87
C PHE A 30 4.40 -11.14 4.94
N TYR A 31 4.21 -10.39 6.03
CA TYR A 31 5.15 -10.32 7.15
C TYR A 31 5.07 -11.56 8.04
N LYS A 32 3.86 -12.07 8.30
CA LYS A 32 3.65 -13.31 9.07
C LYS A 32 4.32 -14.50 8.41
N GLU A 33 4.17 -14.62 7.10
CA GLU A 33 4.77 -15.69 6.29
C GLU A 33 6.25 -15.44 5.96
N ARG A 34 6.82 -14.29 6.36
CA ARG A 34 8.21 -13.88 6.07
C ARG A 34 8.53 -13.84 4.58
N ILE A 35 7.55 -13.44 3.78
CA ILE A 35 7.65 -13.33 2.33
C ILE A 35 7.63 -11.89 1.84
N GLU A 36 7.72 -10.90 2.73
CA GLU A 36 7.66 -9.48 2.42
C GLU A 36 8.78 -9.06 1.46
N ASP A 37 10.00 -9.58 1.65
CA ASP A 37 11.17 -9.23 0.82
C ASP A 37 11.14 -9.91 -0.55
N ILE A 38 10.55 -11.11 -0.64
CA ILE A 38 10.52 -11.90 -1.87
C ILE A 38 9.26 -11.62 -2.71
N ALA A 39 8.16 -11.22 -2.07
CA ALA A 39 6.86 -11.00 -2.71
C ALA A 39 6.38 -9.56 -2.53
N LEU A 40 6.06 -9.11 -1.31
CA LEU A 40 5.39 -7.81 -1.09
C LEU A 40 6.16 -6.64 -1.71
N LYS A 41 7.46 -6.54 -1.45
CA LYS A 41 8.32 -5.46 -1.97
C LYS A 41 8.39 -5.44 -3.50
N ARG A 42 8.13 -6.56 -4.18
CA ARG A 42 8.11 -6.65 -5.64
C ARG A 42 6.76 -6.26 -6.25
N LEU A 43 5.69 -6.27 -5.46
CA LEU A 43 4.34 -5.95 -5.92
C LEU A 43 4.11 -4.44 -5.99
N SER A 44 3.19 -4.04 -6.87
CA SER A 44 2.51 -2.75 -6.70
C SER A 44 1.54 -2.83 -5.52
N ILE A 45 1.12 -1.69 -5.00
CA ILE A 45 0.09 -1.63 -3.95
C ILE A 45 -1.15 -2.41 -4.41
N GLN A 46 -1.64 -2.16 -5.63
CA GLN A 46 -2.76 -2.91 -6.19
C GLN A 46 -2.47 -4.41 -6.32
N GLY A 47 -1.26 -4.79 -6.73
CA GLY A 47 -0.85 -6.19 -6.81
C GLY A 47 -0.94 -6.88 -5.45
N ALA A 48 -0.54 -6.20 -4.37
CA ALA A 48 -0.65 -6.73 -3.01
C ALA A 48 -2.12 -6.88 -2.56
N PHE A 49 -2.99 -5.92 -2.88
CA PHE A 49 -4.44 -6.02 -2.65
C PHE A 49 -5.07 -7.20 -3.40
N ASN A 50 -4.71 -7.38 -4.67
CA ASN A 50 -5.21 -8.47 -5.51
C ASN A 50 -4.79 -9.85 -4.97
N VAL A 51 -3.52 -10.00 -4.55
CA VAL A 51 -3.01 -11.27 -3.98
C VAL A 51 -3.78 -11.65 -2.72
N LEU A 52 -4.15 -10.67 -1.88
CA LEU A 52 -4.92 -10.91 -0.66
C LEU A 52 -6.43 -10.97 -0.87
N GLY A 53 -6.92 -10.72 -2.09
CA GLY A 53 -8.36 -10.66 -2.38
C GLY A 53 -9.09 -9.58 -1.57
N LEU A 54 -8.42 -8.48 -1.23
CA LEU A 54 -9.00 -7.40 -0.44
C LEU A 54 -9.93 -6.52 -1.30
N SER A 55 -10.99 -6.01 -0.69
CA SER A 55 -11.98 -5.19 -1.39
C SER A 55 -11.42 -3.84 -1.81
N GLU A 56 -12.04 -3.25 -2.84
CA GLU A 56 -11.72 -1.90 -3.28
C GLU A 56 -11.92 -0.87 -2.17
N GLU A 57 -12.95 -1.03 -1.32
CA GLU A 57 -13.17 -0.17 -0.15
C GLU A 57 -11.96 -0.15 0.80
N LYS A 58 -11.35 -1.31 1.07
CA LYS A 58 -10.13 -1.39 1.87
C LYS A 58 -8.95 -0.72 1.17
N GLN A 59 -8.89 -0.79 -0.16
CA GLN A 59 -7.87 -0.11 -0.94
C GLN A 59 -8.02 1.41 -0.86
N LYS A 60 -9.25 1.93 -0.97
CA LYS A 60 -9.56 3.36 -0.77
C LYS A 60 -9.16 3.81 0.64
N GLN A 61 -9.49 3.00 1.65
CA GLN A 61 -9.13 3.30 3.04
C GLN A 61 -7.61 3.29 3.26
N PHE A 62 -6.87 2.33 2.68
CA PHE A 62 -5.40 2.32 2.74
C PHE A 62 -4.80 3.62 2.20
N PHE A 63 -5.26 4.06 1.03
CA PHE A 63 -4.78 5.31 0.46
C PHE A 63 -5.15 6.50 1.34
N LYS A 64 -6.39 6.59 1.84
CA LYS A 64 -6.76 7.64 2.79
C LYS A 64 -5.84 7.66 4.03
N ASP A 65 -5.60 6.52 4.65
CA ASP A 65 -4.71 6.42 5.82
C ASP A 65 -3.27 6.83 5.48
N LEU A 66 -2.81 6.49 4.28
CA LEU A 66 -1.48 6.87 3.78
C LEU A 66 -1.37 8.39 3.57
N HIS A 67 -2.42 9.02 3.01
CA HIS A 67 -2.51 10.47 2.89
C HIS A 67 -2.50 11.14 4.26
N ASP A 68 -3.32 10.66 5.20
CA ASP A 68 -3.45 11.25 6.53
C ASP A 68 -2.17 11.11 7.35
N LYS A 69 -1.42 10.02 7.14
CA LYS A 69 -0.14 9.76 7.84
C LYS A 69 1.04 10.54 7.24
N LEU A 70 1.12 10.66 5.92
CA LEU A 70 2.31 11.18 5.23
C LEU A 70 2.10 12.58 4.61
N GLY A 71 0.87 13.09 4.58
CA GLY A 71 0.51 14.35 3.92
C GLY A 71 0.68 14.32 2.40
N LEU A 72 0.60 13.13 1.78
CA LEU A 72 0.90 12.94 0.35
C LEU A 72 -0.32 13.12 -0.53
N GLU A 73 -0.15 13.79 -1.68
CA GLU A 73 -1.21 13.86 -2.68
C GLU A 73 -1.43 12.49 -3.35
N ILE A 74 -2.64 11.95 -3.22
CA ILE A 74 -3.01 10.67 -3.82
C ILE A 74 -3.71 10.88 -5.14
N SER A 75 -3.41 10.01 -6.10
CA SER A 75 -4.07 10.03 -7.39
C SER A 75 -5.59 9.84 -7.26
N LYS A 76 -6.34 10.90 -7.64
CA LYS A 76 -7.81 10.95 -7.68
C LYS A 76 -8.58 9.76 -8.29
N PRO A 77 -8.13 8.98 -9.29
CA PRO A 77 -8.96 7.89 -9.83
C PRO A 77 -9.32 6.78 -8.84
N LEU A 78 -8.79 6.80 -7.60
CA LEU A 78 -9.08 5.81 -6.57
C LEU A 78 -10.09 6.29 -5.52
N LEU A 79 -10.52 7.55 -5.53
CA LEU A 79 -11.42 8.12 -4.50
C LEU A 79 -12.85 8.39 -4.99
N GLU A 80 -13.12 8.22 -6.28
CA GLU A 80 -14.44 8.43 -6.89
C GLU A 80 -14.98 7.12 -7.46
N GLU A 81 -15.93 6.52 -6.74
CA GLU A 81 -17.23 6.06 -7.26
C GLU A 81 -18.29 6.29 -6.16
#